data_AF-A0A4D7JEG7-F1
#
_entry.id   AF-A0A4D7JEG7-F1
#
_cell.length_a   1.000
_cell.length_b   1.000
_cell.length_c   1.000
_cell.angle_alpha   90.00
_cell.angle_beta   90.00
_cell.angle_gamma   90.00
#
_symmetry.space_group_name_H-M   'P 1'
#
loop_
_entity.id
_entity.type
_entity.pdbx_description
1 polymer ?
#
loop_
_entity_poly.entity_id
_entity_poly.type
_entity_poly.pdbx_seq_one_letter_code
_entity_poly.pdbx_strand_id
1 'polypeptide(L)'
;MDNTLLILGAFGAILILVILITVFRVITLVDVAKGSDKKRASSSNFNNALLMPIFGLLFLGGIFYYSWASYEDYKLPVASDHGVRTDELFWITMLVTGGVFVITHILLFWYGWRYRFSEKKKALFYPDNTKLELAWTIVPAIALTVLILSGLFVWNDMTAEAPEEAINIEVMGYQFAWGVRYPGDDGELGDYNYQLIDNVNAFGVNFNDKAALDDFMPLKLVIPKGTPVNLNIRARDVLHSVFLPHFRVKMDAVPGMPTNFHFVATKTTEEVRAETKNPDFKYEMACTEICGRGHFSMRMEVEVLTKEEYDKWASEQKTWVNMNQDYFTEGKGKRFELPKLAEEGQENEEKLSVKAAL
;
A
#
# COMPACT_ATOMS: atom_id res chain seq x y z
N MET A 1 -24.41 -0.91 -21.79
CA MET A 1 -24.18 -2.27 -22.33
C MET A 1 -25.51 -2.74 -22.90
N ASP A 2 -25.61 -2.89 -24.22
CA ASP A 2 -26.90 -3.08 -24.89
C ASP A 2 -27.61 -4.37 -24.48
N ASN A 3 -28.91 -4.28 -24.21
CA ASN A 3 -29.77 -5.42 -23.88
C ASN A 3 -29.67 -6.53 -24.95
N THR A 4 -29.43 -6.18 -26.21
CA THR A 4 -29.19 -7.11 -27.32
C THR A 4 -27.94 -7.98 -27.10
N LEU A 5 -26.85 -7.39 -26.59
CA LEU A 5 -25.60 -8.12 -26.32
C LEU A 5 -25.78 -9.11 -25.15
N LEU A 6 -26.54 -8.71 -24.13
CA LEU A 6 -26.91 -9.57 -23.00
C LEU A 6 -27.80 -10.74 -23.44
N ILE A 7 -28.79 -10.49 -24.30
CA ILE A 7 -29.68 -11.53 -24.82
C ILE A 7 -28.89 -12.52 -25.69
N LEU A 8 -28.05 -12.04 -26.62
CA LEU A 8 -27.22 -12.90 -27.45
C LEU A 8 -26.21 -13.72 -26.61
N GLY A 9 -25.61 -13.11 -25.58
CA GLY A 9 -24.75 -13.80 -24.63
C GLY A 9 -25.50 -14.90 -23.86
N ALA A 10 -26.72 -14.63 -23.39
CA ALA A 10 -27.55 -15.61 -22.71
C ALA A 10 -27.94 -16.78 -23.62
N PHE A 11 -28.35 -16.51 -24.86
CA PHE A 11 -28.64 -17.56 -25.85
C PHE A 11 -27.41 -18.40 -26.19
N GLY A 12 -26.24 -17.77 -26.35
CA GLY A 12 -24.98 -18.47 -26.55
C GLY A 12 -24.63 -19.40 -25.38
N ALA A 13 -24.79 -18.92 -24.15
CA ALA A 13 -24.55 -19.73 -22.94
C ALA A 13 -25.51 -20.92 -22.84
N ILE A 14 -26.81 -20.72 -23.14
CA ILE A 14 -27.81 -21.80 -23.17
C ILE A 14 -27.45 -22.82 -24.25
N LEU A 15 -27.05 -22.39 -25.44
CA LEU A 15 -26.66 -23.28 -26.53
C LEU A 15 -25.45 -24.14 -26.14
N ILE A 16 -24.42 -23.53 -25.55
CA ILE A 16 -23.24 -24.25 -25.03
C ILE A 16 -23.67 -25.28 -23.98
N LEU A 17 -24.54 -24.90 -23.04
CA LEU A 17 -25.06 -25.82 -22.03
C LEU A 17 -25.79 -27.01 -22.66
N VAL A 18 -26.66 -26.77 -23.65
CA VAL A 18 -27.40 -27.83 -24.36
C VAL A 18 -26.43 -28.75 -25.11
N ILE A 19 -25.40 -28.20 -25.76
CA ILE A 19 -24.36 -28.99 -26.43
C ILE A 19 -23.64 -29.87 -25.41
N LEU A 20 -23.20 -29.32 -24.28
CA LEU A 20 -22.50 -30.07 -23.24
C LEU A 20 -23.38 -31.19 -22.67
N ILE A 21 -24.66 -30.93 -22.40
CA ILE A 21 -25.64 -31.92 -21.94
C ILE A 21 -25.81 -33.04 -22.99
N THR A 22 -25.89 -32.66 -24.26
CA THR A 22 -26.08 -33.62 -25.36
C THR A 22 -24.85 -34.50 -25.52
N VAL A 23 -23.64 -33.93 -25.50
CA VAL A 23 -22.37 -34.66 -25.54
C VAL A 23 -22.29 -35.61 -24.34
N PHE A 24 -22.61 -35.15 -23.13
CA PHE A 24 -22.65 -35.99 -21.93
C PHE A 24 -23.61 -37.18 -22.08
N ARG A 25 -24.83 -36.94 -22.58
CA ARG A 25 -25.81 -37.99 -22.86
C ARG A 25 -25.31 -39.00 -23.87
N VAL A 26 -24.72 -38.54 -24.98
CA VAL A 26 -24.15 -39.42 -26.01
C VAL A 26 -23.05 -40.30 -25.42
N ILE A 27 -22.14 -39.74 -24.62
CA ILE A 27 -21.10 -40.51 -23.93
C ILE A 27 -21.71 -41.57 -23.02
N THR A 28 -22.75 -41.22 -22.27
CA THR A 28 -23.45 -42.15 -21.35
C THR A 28 -24.12 -43.30 -22.13
N LEU A 29 -24.79 -42.99 -23.24
CA LEU A 29 -25.41 -44.02 -24.08
C LEU A 29 -24.38 -44.95 -24.72
N VAL A 30 -23.23 -44.41 -25.14
CA VAL A 30 -22.11 -45.21 -25.65
C VAL A 30 -21.54 -46.13 -24.56
N ASP A 31 -21.47 -45.65 -23.31
CA ASP A 31 -21.02 -46.48 -22.18
C ASP A 31 -21.99 -47.63 -21.87
N VAL A 32 -23.31 -47.36 -21.90
CA VAL A 32 -24.34 -48.41 -21.76
C VAL A 32 -24.26 -49.42 -22.92
N ALA A 33 -24.11 -48.95 -24.16
CA ALA A 33 -24.00 -49.82 -25.33
C ALA A 33 -22.75 -50.73 -25.30
N LYS A 34 -21.64 -50.24 -24.72
CA LYS A 34 -20.39 -51.00 -24.53
C LYS A 34 -20.39 -51.90 -23.28
N GLY A 35 -21.42 -51.84 -22.45
CA GLY A 35 -21.47 -52.53 -21.16
C GLY A 35 -20.46 -52.00 -20.13
N SER A 36 -19.89 -50.80 -20.35
CA SER A 36 -18.99 -50.14 -19.40
C SER A 36 -19.73 -49.55 -18.20
N ASP A 37 -21.05 -49.35 -18.29
CA ASP A 37 -21.96 -48.99 -17.20
C ASP A 37 -21.95 -50.01 -16.04
N LYS A 38 -21.69 -51.29 -16.34
CA LYS A 38 -21.60 -52.38 -15.35
C LYS A 38 -20.26 -52.43 -14.61
N LYS A 39 -19.25 -51.66 -15.04
CA LYS A 39 -17.94 -51.61 -14.39
C LYS A 39 -17.97 -50.63 -13.21
N ARG A 40 -17.25 -50.98 -12.13
CA ARG A 40 -17.14 -50.13 -10.94
C ARG A 40 -16.53 -48.75 -11.22
N ALA A 41 -15.74 -48.63 -12.29
CA ALA A 41 -15.27 -47.35 -12.80
C ALA A 41 -15.27 -47.34 -14.33
N SER A 42 -15.71 -46.23 -14.92
CA SER A 42 -15.70 -45.99 -16.36
C SER A 42 -14.34 -45.45 -16.83
N SER A 43 -14.22 -45.25 -18.14
CA SER A 43 -13.06 -44.62 -18.80
C SER A 43 -12.73 -43.23 -18.24
N SER A 44 -13.73 -42.54 -17.68
CA SER A 44 -13.58 -41.23 -17.03
C SER A 44 -12.57 -41.24 -15.87
N ASN A 45 -12.47 -42.35 -15.12
CA ASN A 45 -11.50 -42.48 -14.02
C ASN A 45 -10.04 -42.35 -14.52
N PHE A 46 -9.70 -43.01 -15.63
CA PHE A 46 -8.35 -42.90 -16.19
C PHE A 46 -8.12 -41.52 -16.81
N ASN A 47 -9.11 -41.02 -17.56
CA ASN A 47 -9.00 -39.73 -18.23
C ASN A 47 -8.80 -38.59 -17.23
N ASN A 48 -9.62 -38.50 -16.17
CA ASN A 48 -9.46 -37.50 -15.12
C ASN A 48 -8.12 -37.64 -14.40
N ALA A 49 -7.70 -38.87 -14.09
CA ALA A 49 -6.42 -39.11 -13.44
C ALA A 49 -5.22 -38.67 -14.30
N LEU A 50 -5.30 -38.83 -15.63
CA LEU A 50 -4.29 -38.33 -16.57
C LEU A 50 -4.35 -36.81 -16.72
N LEU A 51 -5.55 -36.23 -16.72
CA LEU A 51 -5.75 -34.77 -16.83
C LEU A 51 -5.28 -34.02 -15.58
N MET A 52 -5.34 -34.61 -14.39
CA MET A 52 -4.88 -33.96 -13.14
C MET A 52 -3.43 -33.46 -13.18
N PRO A 53 -2.41 -34.28 -13.51
CA PRO A 53 -1.03 -33.80 -13.60
C PRO A 53 -0.81 -32.84 -14.77
N ILE A 54 -1.54 -33.01 -15.89
CA ILE A 54 -1.48 -32.07 -17.03
C ILE A 54 -2.02 -30.71 -16.59
N PHE A 55 -3.18 -30.68 -15.95
CA PHE A 55 -3.77 -29.47 -15.39
C PHE A 55 -2.83 -28.85 -14.35
N GLY A 56 -2.28 -29.64 -13.43
CA GLY A 56 -1.32 -29.15 -12.44
C GLY A 56 -0.07 -28.51 -13.06
N LEU A 57 0.49 -29.12 -14.10
CA LEU A 57 1.62 -28.57 -14.85
C LEU A 57 1.26 -27.26 -15.54
N LEU A 58 0.12 -27.22 -16.24
CA LEU A 58 -0.36 -26.02 -16.94
C LEU A 58 -0.75 -24.90 -15.96
N PHE A 59 -1.35 -25.25 -14.83
CA PHE A 59 -1.76 -24.32 -13.78
C PHE A 59 -0.55 -23.68 -13.11
N LEU A 60 0.38 -24.50 -12.59
CA LEU A 60 1.59 -23.99 -11.96
C LEU A 60 2.46 -23.25 -12.98
N GLY A 61 2.70 -23.84 -14.15
CA GLY A 61 3.45 -23.22 -15.23
C GLY A 61 2.83 -21.91 -15.69
N GLY A 62 1.50 -21.86 -15.81
CA GLY A 62 0.75 -20.66 -16.18
C GLY A 62 0.84 -19.55 -15.13
N ILE A 63 0.72 -19.89 -13.84
CA ILE A 63 0.91 -18.92 -12.75
C ILE A 63 2.33 -18.37 -12.76
N PHE A 64 3.35 -19.22 -12.83
CA PHE A 64 4.75 -18.76 -12.86
C PHE A 64 5.05 -17.93 -14.11
N TYR A 65 4.56 -18.36 -15.27
CA TYR A 65 4.68 -17.60 -16.50
C TYR A 65 4.01 -16.24 -16.39
N TYR A 66 2.77 -16.17 -15.90
CA TYR A 66 2.04 -14.91 -15.72
C TYR A 66 2.76 -13.98 -14.74
N SER A 67 3.14 -14.50 -13.57
CA SER A 67 3.85 -13.74 -12.54
C SER A 67 5.20 -13.23 -13.04
N TRP A 68 5.92 -14.01 -13.85
CA TRP A 68 7.18 -13.59 -14.46
C TRP A 68 6.97 -12.55 -15.56
N ALA A 69 6.03 -12.80 -16.47
CA ALA A 69 5.75 -11.94 -17.61
C ALA A 69 5.18 -10.57 -17.19
N SER A 70 4.40 -10.54 -16.11
CA SER A 70 3.75 -9.32 -15.60
C SER A 70 4.48 -8.73 -14.40
N TYR A 71 5.67 -9.25 -14.05
CA TYR A 71 6.39 -8.83 -12.85
C TYR A 71 6.65 -7.32 -12.81
N GLU A 72 7.13 -6.78 -13.94
CA GLU A 72 7.45 -5.36 -14.06
C GLU A 72 6.19 -4.47 -14.02
N ASP A 73 5.01 -4.99 -14.40
CA ASP A 73 3.75 -4.23 -14.36
C ASP A 73 3.24 -4.01 -12.92
N TYR A 74 3.62 -4.90 -12.00
CA TYR A 74 3.18 -4.87 -10.59
C TYR A 74 4.29 -4.44 -9.62
N LYS A 75 5.52 -4.29 -10.11
CA LYS A 75 6.67 -3.90 -9.29
C LYS A 75 6.75 -2.38 -9.17
N LEU A 76 6.41 -1.90 -7.98
CA LEU A 76 6.62 -0.49 -7.63
C LEU A 76 8.05 -0.27 -7.11
N PRO A 77 8.80 0.73 -7.61
CA PRO A 77 10.13 1.01 -7.10
C PRO A 77 10.06 1.41 -5.62
N VAL A 78 10.96 0.83 -4.83
CA VAL A 78 11.08 1.14 -3.40
C VAL A 78 11.95 2.37 -3.20
N ALA A 79 11.48 3.30 -2.35
CA ALA A 79 12.05 4.62 -2.14
C ALA A 79 12.16 5.03 -0.66
N SER A 80 12.11 4.07 0.27
CA SER A 80 12.40 4.28 1.69
C SER A 80 13.27 3.17 2.26
N ASP A 81 13.90 3.45 3.39
CA ASP A 81 14.67 2.48 4.18
C ASP A 81 13.77 1.35 4.73
N HIS A 82 12.63 1.73 5.31
CA HIS A 82 11.61 0.83 5.83
C HIS A 82 10.97 -0.03 4.73
N GLY A 83 10.78 0.54 3.54
CA GLY A 83 10.23 -0.14 2.39
C GLY A 83 11.11 -1.28 1.89
N VAL A 84 12.45 -1.11 1.92
CA VAL A 84 13.39 -2.17 1.54
C VAL A 84 13.21 -3.39 2.44
N ARG A 85 13.20 -3.17 3.76
CA ARG A 85 13.01 -4.25 4.75
C ARG A 85 11.63 -4.92 4.63
N THR A 86 10.60 -4.12 4.35
CA THR A 86 9.24 -4.64 4.11
C THR A 86 9.21 -5.56 2.89
N ASP A 87 9.80 -5.13 1.77
CA ASP A 87 9.87 -5.93 0.55
C ASP A 87 10.71 -7.20 0.75
N GLU A 88 11.80 -7.16 1.53
CA GLU A 88 12.60 -8.33 1.90
C GLU A 88 11.76 -9.36 2.68
N LEU A 89 11.04 -8.93 3.73
CA LEU A 89 10.16 -9.81 4.50
C LEU A 89 9.04 -10.39 3.63
N PHE A 90 8.48 -9.58 2.73
CA PHE A 90 7.48 -10.03 1.77
C PHE A 90 8.04 -11.17 0.89
N TRP A 91 9.22 -10.98 0.29
CA TRP A 91 9.81 -11.99 -0.59
C TRP A 91 10.28 -13.25 0.14
N ILE A 92 10.78 -13.12 1.37
CA ILE A 92 11.09 -14.29 2.23
C ILE A 92 9.81 -15.07 2.53
N THR A 93 8.74 -14.37 2.92
CA THR A 93 7.44 -15.00 3.21
C THR A 93 6.85 -15.65 1.95
N MET A 94 6.93 -14.97 0.81
CA MET A 94 6.48 -15.48 -0.48
C MET A 94 7.27 -16.72 -0.91
N LEU A 95 8.60 -16.76 -0.70
CA LEU A 95 9.42 -17.93 -1.00
C LEU A 95 9.01 -19.14 -0.15
N VAL A 96 8.85 -18.95 1.16
CA VAL A 96 8.48 -20.03 2.09
C VAL A 96 7.08 -20.55 1.80
N THR A 97 6.09 -19.65 1.75
CA THR A 97 4.68 -20.02 1.51
C THR A 97 4.46 -20.52 0.08
N GLY A 98 5.09 -19.89 -0.90
CA GLY A 98 5.08 -20.30 -2.30
C GLY A 98 5.72 -21.67 -2.52
N GLY A 99 6.83 -21.98 -1.84
CA GLY A 99 7.43 -23.31 -1.86
C GLY A 99 6.48 -24.39 -1.35
N VAL A 100 5.83 -24.16 -0.20
CA VAL A 100 4.81 -25.06 0.34
C VAL A 100 3.62 -25.19 -0.62
N PHE A 101 3.16 -24.08 -1.20
CA PHE A 101 2.10 -24.07 -2.20
C PHE A 101 2.44 -24.96 -3.41
N VAL A 102 3.64 -24.82 -3.98
CA VAL A 102 4.07 -25.63 -5.14
C VAL A 102 4.14 -27.11 -4.77
N ILE A 103 4.78 -27.45 -3.65
CA ILE A 103 4.93 -28.83 -3.20
C ILE A 103 3.57 -29.49 -2.98
N THR A 104 2.68 -28.81 -2.24
CA THR A 104 1.34 -29.34 -1.93
C THR A 104 0.50 -29.53 -3.20
N HIS A 105 0.58 -28.62 -4.17
CA HIS A 105 -0.12 -28.76 -5.44
C HIS A 105 0.43 -29.91 -6.29
N ILE A 106 1.76 -30.05 -6.40
CA ILE A 106 2.38 -31.19 -7.09
C ILE A 106 1.91 -32.50 -6.46
N LEU A 107 1.96 -32.61 -5.13
CA LEU A 107 1.51 -33.79 -4.40
C LEU A 107 0.02 -34.07 -4.63
N LEU A 108 -0.83 -33.03 -4.59
CA LEU A 108 -2.27 -33.15 -4.80
C LEU A 108 -2.60 -33.70 -6.20
N PHE A 109 -2.02 -33.12 -7.26
CA PHE A 109 -2.25 -33.56 -8.63
C PHE A 109 -1.63 -34.93 -8.92
N TRP A 110 -0.43 -35.19 -8.39
CA TRP A 110 0.21 -36.51 -8.46
C TRP A 110 -0.63 -37.57 -7.74
N TYR A 111 -1.21 -37.25 -6.59
CA TYR A 111 -2.02 -38.17 -5.81
C TYR A 111 -3.25 -38.63 -6.61
N GLY A 112 -3.96 -37.70 -7.25
CA GLY A 112 -5.08 -38.00 -8.14
C GLY A 112 -4.71 -38.98 -9.26
N TRP A 113 -3.52 -38.84 -9.85
CA TRP A 113 -3.02 -39.77 -10.87
C TRP A 113 -2.59 -41.13 -10.30
N ARG A 114 -1.82 -41.13 -9.21
CA ARG A 114 -1.16 -42.29 -8.61
C ARG A 114 -2.13 -43.23 -7.90
N TYR A 115 -3.16 -42.67 -7.26
CA TYR A 115 -4.15 -43.38 -6.44
C TYR A 115 -5.53 -43.46 -7.08
N ARG A 116 -5.65 -43.12 -8.37
CA ARG A 116 -6.85 -43.39 -9.18
C ARG A 116 -7.34 -44.83 -9.01
N PHE A 117 -8.64 -45.04 -9.17
CA PHE A 117 -9.25 -46.36 -9.01
C PHE A 117 -8.65 -47.38 -10.00
N SER A 118 -8.42 -48.60 -9.53
CA SER A 118 -8.00 -49.74 -10.35
C SER A 118 -8.50 -51.04 -9.72
N GLU A 119 -9.13 -51.91 -10.50
CA GLU A 119 -9.64 -53.20 -10.01
C GLU A 119 -8.53 -54.12 -9.45
N LYS A 120 -7.29 -53.93 -9.92
CA LYS A 120 -6.11 -54.69 -9.49
C LYS A 120 -5.51 -54.19 -8.17
N LYS A 121 -5.98 -53.06 -7.64
CA LYS A 121 -5.41 -52.41 -6.46
C LYS A 121 -6.48 -52.26 -5.38
N LYS A 122 -6.19 -52.77 -4.19
CA LYS A 122 -7.00 -52.48 -2.99
C LYS A 122 -6.42 -51.24 -2.30
N ALA A 123 -7.30 -50.37 -1.80
CA ALA A 123 -6.89 -49.25 -0.98
C ALA A 123 -6.21 -49.76 0.29
N LEU A 124 -5.08 -49.15 0.66
CA LEU A 124 -4.43 -49.43 1.92
C LEU A 124 -5.23 -48.75 3.03
N PHE A 125 -5.67 -49.51 4.03
CA PHE A 125 -6.21 -48.95 5.25
C PHE A 125 -5.04 -48.58 6.16
N TYR A 126 -4.83 -47.27 6.36
CA TYR A 126 -3.74 -46.72 7.15
C TYR A 126 -4.30 -45.49 7.90
N PRO A 127 -4.81 -45.68 9.13
CA PRO A 127 -5.63 -44.66 9.80
C PRO A 127 -4.82 -43.51 10.38
N ASP A 128 -3.59 -43.75 10.83
CA ASP A 128 -2.77 -42.76 11.51
C ASP A 128 -1.27 -43.00 11.29
N ASN A 129 -0.50 -41.93 11.51
CA ASN A 129 0.94 -42.01 11.64
C ASN A 129 1.42 -40.88 12.54
N THR A 130 1.55 -41.17 13.83
CA THR A 130 1.98 -40.19 14.83
C THR A 130 3.30 -39.49 14.46
N LYS A 131 4.24 -40.18 13.80
CA LYS A 131 5.52 -39.56 13.41
C LYS A 131 5.32 -38.52 12.30
N LEU A 132 4.47 -38.82 11.32
CA LEU A 132 4.14 -37.90 10.23
C LEU A 132 3.30 -36.73 10.74
N GLU A 133 2.34 -37.02 11.63
CA GLU A 133 1.52 -36.03 12.31
C GLU A 133 2.36 -35.05 13.13
N LEU A 134 3.34 -35.57 13.87
CA LEU A 134 4.29 -34.75 14.60
C LEU A 134 5.14 -33.90 13.65
N ALA A 135 5.62 -34.48 12.55
CA ALA A 135 6.45 -33.76 11.57
C ALA A 135 5.69 -32.59 10.92
N TRP A 136 4.47 -32.81 10.42
CA TRP A 136 3.67 -31.73 9.80
C TRP A 136 3.09 -30.74 10.79
N THR A 137 3.21 -30.98 12.10
CA THR A 137 2.80 -30.03 13.14
C THR A 137 3.99 -29.17 13.57
N ILE A 138 5.12 -29.81 13.87
CA ILE A 138 6.34 -29.13 14.33
C ILE A 138 6.96 -28.28 13.23
N VAL A 139 7.06 -28.80 11.99
CA VAL A 139 7.73 -28.07 10.90
C VAL A 139 7.05 -26.73 10.60
N PRO A 140 5.70 -26.67 10.39
CA PRO A 140 5.02 -25.39 10.22
C PRO A 140 5.09 -24.50 11.47
N ALA A 141 4.99 -25.07 12.67
CA ALA A 141 5.10 -24.29 13.90
C ALA A 141 6.46 -23.57 14.03
N ILE A 142 7.57 -24.26 13.73
CA ILE A 142 8.91 -23.66 13.74
C ILE A 142 9.02 -22.61 12.63
N ALA A 143 8.58 -22.93 11.40
CA ALA A 143 8.66 -22.01 10.27
C ALA A 143 7.89 -20.71 10.55
N LEU A 144 6.65 -20.80 11.05
CA LEU A 144 5.85 -19.64 11.43
C LEU A 144 6.47 -18.87 12.60
N THR A 145 7.02 -19.56 13.60
CA THR A 145 7.69 -18.91 14.73
C THR A 145 8.86 -18.04 14.25
N VAL A 146 9.70 -18.55 13.36
CA VAL A 146 10.83 -17.79 12.79
C VAL A 146 10.34 -16.57 12.03
N LEU A 147 9.32 -16.73 11.16
CA LEU A 147 8.76 -15.62 10.38
C LEU A 147 8.13 -14.54 11.28
N ILE A 148 7.35 -14.95 12.29
CA ILE A 148 6.68 -14.03 13.22
C ILE A 148 7.71 -13.26 14.05
N LEU A 149 8.72 -13.94 14.61
CA LEU A 149 9.76 -13.27 15.41
C LEU A 149 10.56 -12.30 14.55
N SER A 150 10.96 -12.70 13.33
CA SER A 150 11.63 -11.81 12.39
C SER A 150 10.80 -10.58 12.05
N GLY A 151 9.51 -10.75 11.77
CA GLY A 151 8.59 -9.65 11.50
C GLY A 151 8.40 -8.73 12.70
N LEU A 152 8.32 -9.28 13.91
CA LEU A 152 8.16 -8.51 15.15
C LEU A 152 9.37 -7.60 15.42
N PHE A 153 10.59 -8.07 15.18
CA PHE A 153 11.79 -7.22 15.35
C PHE A 153 11.79 -6.05 14.37
N VAL A 154 11.46 -6.29 13.10
CA VAL A 154 11.36 -5.23 12.09
C VAL A 154 10.22 -4.25 12.42
N TRP A 155 9.07 -4.77 12.85
CA TRP A 155 7.95 -3.94 13.29
C TRP A 155 8.34 -3.01 14.43
N ASN A 156 8.96 -3.54 15.49
CA ASN A 156 9.36 -2.74 16.65
C ASN A 156 10.36 -1.63 16.30
N ASP A 157 11.27 -1.88 15.35
CA ASP A 157 12.21 -0.88 14.87
C ASP A 157 11.52 0.21 14.05
N MET A 158 10.62 -0.18 13.14
CA MET A 158 9.87 0.75 12.28
C MET A 158 8.81 1.57 13.01
N THR A 159 8.30 1.08 14.14
CA THR A 159 7.31 1.80 14.97
C THR A 159 7.91 2.43 16.21
N ALA A 160 9.24 2.53 16.27
CA ALA A 160 9.92 3.25 17.35
C ALA A 160 9.67 4.77 17.24
N GLU A 161 10.03 5.50 18.28
CA GLU A 161 9.98 6.97 18.25
C GLU A 161 10.88 7.51 17.13
N ALA A 162 10.46 8.63 16.52
CA ALA A 162 11.25 9.31 15.50
C ALA A 162 12.61 9.76 16.07
N PRO A 163 13.68 9.71 15.26
CA PRO A 163 14.95 10.35 15.61
C PRO A 163 14.74 11.84 15.94
N GLU A 164 15.52 12.40 16.86
CA GLU A 164 15.39 13.80 17.29
C GLU A 164 15.62 14.79 16.13
N GLU A 165 16.47 14.42 15.18
CA GLU A 165 16.76 15.20 13.97
C GLU A 165 15.69 15.10 12.88
N ALA A 166 14.59 14.36 13.11
CA ALA A 166 13.54 14.18 12.12
C ALA A 166 12.77 15.48 11.87
N ILE A 167 12.53 15.79 10.59
CA ILE A 167 11.68 16.91 10.22
C ILE A 167 10.23 16.54 10.57
N ASN A 168 9.64 17.29 11.50
CA ASN A 168 8.27 17.07 11.94
C ASN A 168 7.29 17.71 10.95
N ILE A 169 6.58 16.90 10.18
CA ILE A 169 5.60 17.37 9.19
C ILE A 169 4.23 16.94 9.66
N GLU A 170 3.29 17.88 9.77
CA GLU A 170 1.92 17.53 10.09
C GLU A 170 1.13 17.21 8.82
N VAL A 171 0.42 16.09 8.83
CA VAL A 171 -0.46 15.64 7.76
C VAL A 171 -1.89 15.59 8.29
N MET A 172 -2.80 16.33 7.67
CA MET A 172 -4.22 16.34 8.03
C MET A 172 -5.09 15.75 6.92
N GLY A 173 -5.81 14.67 7.24
CA GLY A 173 -6.87 14.12 6.38
C GLY A 173 -8.21 14.81 6.61
N TYR A 174 -8.90 15.16 5.52
CA TYR A 174 -10.29 15.63 5.54
C TYR A 174 -11.01 15.24 4.24
N GLN A 175 -12.33 15.18 4.24
CA GLN A 175 -13.11 14.85 3.05
C GLN A 175 -13.03 15.99 2.01
N PHE A 176 -12.44 15.83 0.82
CA PHE A 176 -11.64 14.70 0.32
C PHE A 176 -10.29 15.19 -0.20
N ALA A 177 -9.42 15.60 0.70
CA ALA A 177 -8.07 16.06 0.41
C ALA A 177 -7.15 15.90 1.62
N TRP A 178 -5.85 16.03 1.36
CA TRP A 178 -4.82 16.11 2.37
C TRP A 178 -4.38 17.56 2.53
N GLY A 179 -4.04 17.96 3.75
CA GLY A 179 -3.26 19.15 4.04
C GLY A 179 -1.92 18.75 4.64
N VAL A 180 -0.89 19.54 4.37
CA VAL A 180 0.40 19.43 5.06
C VAL A 180 0.80 20.76 5.69
N ARG A 181 1.41 20.69 6.88
CA ARG A 181 1.98 21.84 7.60
C ARG A 181 3.40 21.50 8.05
N TYR A 182 4.30 22.46 7.90
CA TYR A 182 5.71 22.33 8.22
C TYR A 182 6.10 23.41 9.23
N PRO A 183 7.04 23.12 10.15
CA PRO A 183 7.67 24.11 10.99
C PRO A 183 8.53 25.04 10.14
N GLY A 184 8.78 26.25 10.64
CA GLY A 184 9.69 27.20 10.01
C GLY A 184 11.14 27.00 10.44
N ASP A 185 11.82 28.12 10.71
CA ASP A 185 13.25 28.16 11.05
C ASP A 185 13.52 27.62 12.46
N ASP A 186 12.51 27.64 13.35
CA ASP A 186 12.63 27.11 14.71
C ASP A 186 12.57 25.57 14.78
N GLY A 187 12.11 24.92 13.71
CA GLY A 187 11.97 23.46 13.63
C GLY A 187 10.84 22.87 14.47
N GLU A 188 9.97 23.69 15.06
CA GLU A 188 8.87 23.28 15.93
C GLU A 188 7.51 23.58 15.30
N LEU A 189 6.59 22.61 15.33
CA LEU A 189 5.22 22.84 14.87
C LEU A 189 4.43 23.56 15.96
N GLY A 190 3.80 24.68 15.61
CA GLY A 190 2.93 25.39 16.54
C GLY A 190 1.76 24.56 17.07
N ASP A 191 1.33 24.86 18.29
CA ASP A 191 0.18 24.24 18.96
C ASP A 191 -1.12 24.33 18.12
N TYR A 192 -2.04 23.42 18.38
CA TYR A 192 -3.32 23.35 17.68
C TYR A 192 -4.49 23.00 18.60
N ASN A 193 -5.69 23.43 18.22
CA ASN A 193 -6.92 23.05 18.88
C ASN A 193 -8.07 22.93 17.87
N TYR A 194 -8.80 21.83 17.90
CA TYR A 194 -9.90 21.55 16.97
C TYR A 194 -11.00 22.63 17.00
N GLN A 195 -11.16 23.36 18.11
CA GLN A 195 -12.12 24.46 18.25
C GLN A 195 -11.69 25.73 17.49
N LEU A 196 -10.42 25.81 17.10
CA LEU A 196 -9.88 26.90 16.30
C LEU A 196 -10.10 26.68 14.80
N ILE A 197 -10.53 25.47 14.39
CA ILE A 197 -10.79 25.15 12.99
C ILE A 197 -11.94 26.00 12.44
N ASP A 198 -11.69 26.61 11.28
CA ASP A 198 -12.69 27.30 10.48
C ASP A 198 -12.38 27.21 8.97
N ASN A 199 -13.01 28.04 8.16
CA ASN A 199 -12.86 28.03 6.70
C ASN A 199 -11.50 28.53 6.21
N VAL A 200 -10.72 29.20 7.07
CA VAL A 200 -9.39 29.74 6.74
C VAL A 200 -8.32 28.97 7.52
N ASN A 201 -8.47 28.86 8.84
CA ASN A 201 -7.57 28.07 9.70
C ASN A 201 -7.96 26.58 9.68
N ALA A 202 -7.69 25.91 8.56
CA ALA A 202 -8.11 24.52 8.34
C ALA A 202 -7.48 23.52 9.33
N PHE A 203 -6.29 23.83 9.85
CA PHE A 203 -5.52 22.98 10.77
C PHE A 203 -5.84 23.22 12.26
N GLY A 204 -6.57 24.30 12.56
CA GLY A 204 -6.87 24.70 13.93
C GLY A 204 -5.63 25.20 14.67
N VAL A 205 -4.70 25.83 13.97
CA VAL A 205 -3.45 26.36 14.52
C VAL A 205 -3.76 27.43 15.58
N ASN A 206 -3.01 27.40 16.68
CA ASN A 206 -3.06 28.38 17.74
C ASN A 206 -2.00 29.47 17.54
N PHE A 207 -2.36 30.56 16.88
CA PHE A 207 -1.43 31.66 16.58
C PHE A 207 -1.01 32.53 17.77
N ASN A 208 -1.43 32.19 19.00
CA ASN A 208 -0.83 32.76 20.21
C ASN A 208 0.47 32.03 20.58
N ASP A 209 0.70 30.84 20.03
CA ASP A 209 1.98 30.14 20.12
C ASP A 209 2.98 30.78 19.15
N LYS A 210 4.22 30.95 19.60
CA LYS A 210 5.28 31.57 18.79
C LYS A 210 5.75 30.65 17.67
N ALA A 211 5.79 29.33 17.93
CA ALA A 211 6.17 28.33 16.93
C ALA A 211 5.13 28.20 15.79
N ALA A 212 3.93 28.78 15.96
CA ALA A 212 2.93 28.80 14.90
C ALA A 212 3.15 29.92 13.86
N LEU A 213 4.07 30.86 14.12
CA LEU A 213 4.17 32.09 13.33
C LEU A 213 4.99 31.94 12.05
N ASP A 214 5.94 31.00 12.06
CA ASP A 214 6.79 30.65 10.92
C ASP A 214 6.35 29.36 10.21
N ASP A 215 5.40 28.62 10.78
CA ASP A 215 4.70 27.51 10.12
C ASP A 215 4.25 27.87 8.68
N PHE A 216 4.46 26.96 7.74
CA PHE A 216 4.00 27.10 6.36
C PHE A 216 3.23 25.86 5.87
N MET A 217 2.35 26.05 4.88
CA MET A 217 1.41 25.02 4.41
C MET A 217 1.42 24.92 2.88
N PRO A 218 2.31 24.11 2.29
CA PRO A 218 2.39 23.94 0.85
C PRO A 218 1.25 23.06 0.31
N LEU A 219 1.06 23.06 -1.02
CA LEU A 219 0.02 22.26 -1.69
C LEU A 219 0.43 20.81 -1.97
N LYS A 220 1.69 20.46 -1.75
CA LYS A 220 2.27 19.12 -1.95
C LYS A 220 3.19 18.78 -0.78
N LEU A 221 3.36 17.48 -0.52
CA LEU A 221 4.30 16.98 0.47
C LEU A 221 5.70 16.95 -0.17
N VAL A 222 6.60 17.83 0.27
CA VAL A 222 8.00 17.80 -0.14
C VAL A 222 8.86 17.24 1.00
N ILE A 223 9.73 16.29 0.71
CA ILE A 223 10.61 15.65 1.70
C ILE A 223 12.05 15.55 1.17
N PRO A 224 13.08 15.69 2.04
CA PRO A 224 14.46 15.52 1.61
C PRO A 224 14.86 14.03 1.58
N LYS A 225 15.59 13.63 0.53
CA LYS A 225 16.25 12.32 0.49
C LYS A 225 17.32 12.24 1.57
N GLY A 226 17.40 11.09 2.25
CA GLY A 226 18.45 10.77 3.23
C GLY A 226 18.29 11.46 4.58
N THR A 227 17.19 12.18 4.80
CA THR A 227 16.85 12.81 6.08
C THR A 227 15.64 12.12 6.69
N PRO A 228 15.66 11.79 7.99
CA PRO A 228 14.48 11.31 8.68
C PRO A 228 13.35 12.34 8.63
N VAL A 229 12.15 11.88 8.29
CA VAL A 229 10.93 12.69 8.38
C VAL A 229 9.96 11.98 9.33
N ASN A 230 9.28 12.76 10.16
CA ASN A 230 8.23 12.28 11.05
C ASN A 230 6.90 12.87 10.62
N LEU A 231 5.99 12.04 10.13
CA LEU A 231 4.64 12.48 9.78
C LEU A 231 3.76 12.45 11.02
N ASN A 232 3.38 13.61 11.54
CA ASN A 232 2.39 13.77 12.60
C ASN A 232 0.99 13.80 11.98
N ILE A 233 0.24 12.71 12.11
CA ILE A 233 -0.95 12.45 11.31
C ILE A 233 -2.20 12.70 12.15
N ARG A 234 -3.11 13.52 11.60
CA ARG A 234 -4.42 13.83 12.17
C ARG A 234 -5.53 13.71 11.14
N ALA A 235 -6.76 13.58 11.61
CA ALA A 235 -7.94 13.70 10.78
C ALA A 235 -8.93 14.71 11.35
N ARG A 236 -9.54 15.50 10.46
CA ARG A 236 -10.49 16.56 10.83
C ARG A 236 -11.91 16.04 11.03
N ASP A 237 -12.31 15.04 10.25
CA ASP A 237 -13.70 14.59 10.14
C ASP A 237 -13.88 13.10 10.43
N VAL A 238 -13.53 12.23 9.49
CA VAL A 238 -13.67 10.77 9.58
C VAL A 238 -12.32 10.09 9.57
N LEU A 239 -12.30 8.77 9.70
CA LEU A 239 -11.10 7.98 9.48
C LEU A 239 -10.60 8.16 8.04
N HIS A 240 -9.30 8.43 7.91
CA HIS A 240 -8.55 8.31 6.67
C HIS A 240 -7.33 7.43 6.95
N SER A 241 -6.53 7.15 5.93
CA SER A 241 -5.26 6.43 6.14
C SER A 241 -4.23 6.93 5.16
N VAL A 242 -3.16 7.53 5.70
CA VAL A 242 -2.02 8.03 4.94
C VAL A 242 -1.32 6.82 4.36
N PHE A 243 -1.20 6.76 3.03
CA PHE A 243 -0.47 5.71 2.35
C PHE A 243 0.47 6.31 1.31
N LEU A 244 1.75 5.98 1.44
CA LEU A 244 2.83 6.33 0.54
C LEU A 244 3.33 5.04 -0.12
N PRO A 245 2.78 4.63 -1.29
CA PRO A 245 2.99 3.28 -1.82
C PRO A 245 4.47 2.95 -2.03
N HIS A 246 5.23 3.85 -2.66
CA HIS A 246 6.65 3.67 -2.96
C HIS A 246 7.56 3.61 -1.73
N PHE A 247 7.06 4.08 -0.58
CA PHE A 247 7.76 4.10 0.69
C PHE A 247 7.29 2.96 1.62
N ARG A 248 6.26 2.20 1.22
CA ARG A 248 5.59 1.18 2.05
C ARG A 248 5.15 1.72 3.43
N VAL A 249 4.88 3.02 3.51
CA VAL A 249 4.42 3.68 4.73
C VAL A 249 2.91 3.76 4.71
N LYS A 250 2.28 3.22 5.75
CA LYS A 250 0.84 3.33 5.98
C LYS A 250 0.56 3.59 7.45
N MET A 251 -0.21 4.63 7.75
CA MET A 251 -0.69 4.90 9.10
C MET A 251 -2.05 5.59 9.06
N ASP A 252 -2.95 5.19 9.95
CA ASP A 252 -4.32 5.70 9.97
C ASP A 252 -4.36 7.11 10.55
N ALA A 253 -5.13 7.98 9.91
CA ALA A 253 -5.45 9.31 10.41
C ALA A 253 -6.77 9.24 11.17
N VAL A 254 -6.68 9.31 12.50
CA VAL A 254 -7.82 9.06 13.38
C VAL A 254 -8.30 10.36 14.04
N PRO A 255 -9.59 10.74 13.87
CA PRO A 255 -10.12 11.93 14.55
C PRO A 255 -10.00 11.79 16.07
N GLY A 256 -9.32 12.74 16.71
CA GLY A 256 -9.13 12.77 18.15
C GLY A 256 -8.04 11.84 18.70
N MET A 257 -7.34 11.08 17.85
CA MET A 257 -6.20 10.24 18.24
C MET A 257 -5.07 10.46 17.23
N PRO A 258 -4.21 11.49 17.46
CA PRO A 258 -3.05 11.71 16.61
C PRO A 258 -2.16 10.47 16.57
N THR A 259 -1.72 10.12 15.37
CA THR A 259 -0.76 9.04 15.13
C THR A 259 0.49 9.65 14.52
N ASN A 260 1.59 8.90 14.47
CA ASN A 260 2.75 9.32 13.72
C ASN A 260 3.42 8.12 13.04
N PHE A 261 4.24 8.41 12.05
CA PHE A 261 5.09 7.41 11.42
C PHE A 261 6.33 8.08 10.83
N HIS A 262 7.50 7.56 11.16
CA HIS A 262 8.75 8.06 10.61
C HIS A 262 9.27 7.18 9.47
N PHE A 263 10.10 7.75 8.60
CA PHE A 263 10.86 7.00 7.60
C PHE A 263 11.97 7.88 7.01
N VAL A 264 12.88 7.27 6.26
CA VAL A 264 13.90 7.98 5.46
C VAL A 264 13.66 7.70 3.98
N ALA A 265 13.47 8.75 3.19
CA ALA A 265 13.38 8.63 1.73
C ALA A 265 14.76 8.29 1.15
N THR A 266 14.84 7.27 0.29
CA THR A 266 16.12 6.78 -0.28
C THR A 266 16.33 7.17 -1.74
N LYS A 267 15.28 7.60 -2.44
CA LYS A 267 15.34 8.00 -3.86
C LYS A 267 14.59 9.30 -4.12
N THR A 268 15.23 10.23 -4.81
CA THR A 268 14.58 11.47 -5.27
C THR A 268 13.52 11.17 -6.33
N THR A 269 12.66 12.15 -6.60
CA THR A 269 11.65 12.02 -7.66
C THR A 269 12.33 11.90 -9.03
N GLU A 270 13.40 12.66 -9.26
CA GLU A 270 14.20 12.58 -10.48
C GLU A 270 14.91 11.23 -10.65
N GLU A 271 15.45 10.65 -9.56
CA GLU A 271 16.07 9.33 -9.61
C GLU A 271 15.08 8.24 -10.04
N VAL A 272 13.84 8.30 -9.54
CA VAL A 272 12.81 7.33 -9.95
C VAL A 272 12.26 7.60 -11.34
N ARG A 273 12.14 8.86 -11.77
CA ARG A 273 11.85 9.20 -13.18
C ARG A 273 12.87 8.57 -14.13
N ALA A 274 14.15 8.66 -13.78
CA ALA A 274 15.24 8.05 -14.55
C ALA A 274 15.20 6.51 -14.51
N GLU A 275 14.98 5.91 -13.34
CA GLU A 275 14.90 4.44 -13.16
C GLU A 275 13.74 3.83 -13.95
N THR A 276 12.56 4.46 -13.88
CA THR A 276 11.32 3.96 -14.51
C THR A 276 11.17 4.40 -15.96
N LYS A 277 12.05 5.29 -16.45
CA LYS A 277 11.95 5.93 -17.77
C LYS A 277 10.60 6.64 -17.98
N ASN A 278 10.04 7.17 -16.89
CA ASN A 278 8.76 7.88 -16.89
C ASN A 278 8.99 9.32 -16.41
N PRO A 279 9.17 10.30 -17.31
CA PRO A 279 9.39 11.69 -16.92
C PRO A 279 8.19 12.32 -16.21
N ASP A 280 6.98 11.79 -16.42
CA ASP A 280 5.75 12.26 -15.79
C ASP A 280 5.51 11.62 -14.41
N PHE A 281 6.44 10.78 -13.94
CA PHE A 281 6.31 10.13 -12.64
C PHE A 281 6.20 11.16 -11.51
N LYS A 282 5.28 10.87 -10.59
CA LYS A 282 5.08 11.60 -9.35
C LYS A 282 4.88 10.58 -8.25
N TYR A 283 5.52 10.77 -7.12
CA TYR A 283 5.09 10.06 -5.93
C TYR A 283 3.70 10.57 -5.52
N GLU A 284 2.89 9.68 -4.98
CA GLU A 284 1.56 10.02 -4.49
C GLU A 284 1.40 9.57 -3.04
N MET A 285 0.73 10.41 -2.27
CA MET A 285 0.11 10.04 -1.00
C MET A 285 -1.37 9.82 -1.26
N ALA A 286 -1.87 8.61 -1.02
CA ALA A 286 -3.24 8.22 -1.24
C ALA A 286 -3.98 7.92 0.07
N CYS A 287 -5.31 8.02 0.05
CA CYS A 287 -6.13 7.53 1.15
C CYS A 287 -6.41 6.02 0.99
N THR A 288 -6.21 5.24 2.06
CA THR A 288 -6.48 3.79 2.07
C THR A 288 -7.42 3.32 3.17
N GLU A 289 -8.26 4.23 3.68
CA GLU A 289 -9.40 3.94 4.55
C GLU A 289 -10.65 4.58 3.96
N ILE A 290 -11.77 3.86 3.89
CA ILE A 290 -12.96 4.34 3.18
C ILE A 290 -13.55 5.54 3.91
N CYS A 291 -13.31 6.73 3.37
CA CYS A 291 -13.71 8.00 3.98
C CYS A 291 -14.94 8.65 3.31
N GLY A 292 -15.62 7.98 2.37
CA GLY A 292 -16.83 8.47 1.72
C GLY A 292 -16.76 8.54 0.19
N ARG A 293 -17.67 9.30 -0.44
CA ARG A 293 -17.86 9.30 -1.92
C ARG A 293 -16.63 9.71 -2.73
N GLY A 294 -15.82 10.64 -2.22
CA GLY A 294 -14.60 11.11 -2.88
C GLY A 294 -13.33 10.35 -2.46
N HIS A 295 -13.46 9.20 -1.77
CA HIS A 295 -12.32 8.44 -1.26
C HIS A 295 -11.26 8.15 -2.33
N PHE A 296 -11.69 7.73 -3.53
CA PHE A 296 -10.78 7.36 -4.63
C PHE A 296 -9.96 8.54 -5.20
N SER A 297 -10.45 9.78 -5.06
CA SER A 297 -9.81 10.99 -5.59
C SER A 297 -8.92 11.69 -4.58
N MET A 298 -8.89 11.23 -3.32
CA MET A 298 -8.14 11.84 -2.24
C MET A 298 -6.65 11.47 -2.33
N ARG A 299 -5.93 12.21 -3.18
CA ARG A 299 -4.50 12.06 -3.41
C ARG A 299 -3.78 13.39 -3.25
N MET A 300 -2.52 13.33 -2.85
CA MET A 300 -1.61 14.47 -2.80
C MET A 300 -0.31 14.09 -3.51
N GLU A 301 0.22 15.03 -4.29
CA GLU A 301 1.54 14.87 -4.90
C GLU A 301 2.62 14.91 -3.82
N VAL A 302 3.60 14.03 -3.97
CA VAL A 302 4.76 13.95 -3.10
C VAL A 302 6.00 14.19 -3.96
N GLU A 303 6.89 15.04 -3.47
CA GLU A 303 8.16 15.33 -4.12
C GLU A 303 9.30 15.04 -3.15
N VAL A 304 10.23 14.23 -3.62
CA VAL A 304 11.48 13.94 -2.91
C VAL A 304 12.61 14.68 -3.61
N LEU A 305 13.25 15.59 -2.88
CA LEU A 305 14.34 16.43 -3.36
C LEU A 305 15.68 15.99 -2.75
N THR A 306 16.81 16.49 -3.28
CA THR A 306 18.06 16.46 -2.49
C THR A 306 17.92 17.35 -1.27
N LYS A 307 18.82 17.21 -0.29
CA LYS A 307 18.78 18.04 0.93
C LYS A 307 18.97 19.52 0.57
N GLU A 308 19.88 19.83 -0.35
CA GLU A 308 20.16 21.20 -0.78
C GLU A 308 18.96 21.83 -1.52
N GLU A 309 18.29 21.05 -2.38
CA GLU A 309 17.09 21.49 -3.09
C GLU A 309 15.91 21.68 -2.13
N TYR A 310 15.77 20.80 -1.14
CA TYR A 310 14.76 20.92 -0.10
C TYR A 310 14.97 22.19 0.73
N ASP A 311 16.19 22.47 1.17
CA ASP A 311 16.51 23.65 1.99
C ASP A 311 16.23 24.94 1.22
N LYS A 312 16.59 24.96 -0.07
CA LYS A 312 16.22 26.04 -0.98
C LYS A 312 14.70 26.17 -1.09
N TRP A 313 13.98 25.09 -1.37
CA TRP A 313 12.53 25.11 -1.49
C TRP A 313 11.84 25.60 -0.21
N ALA A 314 12.31 25.16 0.96
CA ALA A 314 11.77 25.53 2.27
C ALA A 314 11.95 27.02 2.55
N SER A 315 13.15 27.57 2.30
CA SER A 315 13.42 29.01 2.47
C SER A 315 12.62 29.92 1.52
N GLU A 316 12.13 29.40 0.40
CA GLU A 316 11.25 30.14 -0.52
C GLU A 316 9.78 30.11 -0.09
N GLN A 317 9.41 29.29 0.91
CA GLN A 317 8.02 29.23 1.39
C GLN A 317 7.64 30.47 2.18
N LYS A 318 6.41 30.94 1.95
CA LYS A 318 5.81 31.99 2.77
C LYS A 318 5.10 31.35 3.95
N THR A 319 5.33 31.91 5.14
CA THR A 319 4.62 31.50 6.35
C THR A 319 3.11 31.68 6.18
N TRP A 320 2.33 30.85 6.86
CA TRP A 320 0.87 30.93 6.79
C TRP A 320 0.36 32.29 7.26
N VAL A 321 0.97 32.85 8.30
CA VAL A 321 0.64 34.18 8.84
C VAL A 321 0.84 35.26 7.79
N ASN A 322 1.97 35.24 7.07
CA ASN A 322 2.27 36.21 6.02
C ASN A 322 1.31 36.11 4.82
N MET A 323 0.83 34.91 4.50
CA MET A 323 -0.13 34.71 3.41
C MET A 323 -1.58 35.08 3.80
N ASN A 324 -1.91 35.12 5.09
CA ASN A 324 -3.28 35.27 5.59
C ASN A 324 -3.44 36.46 6.55
N GLN A 325 -2.80 37.59 6.28
CA GLN A 325 -2.85 38.77 7.16
C GLN A 325 -4.28 39.25 7.45
N ASP A 326 -5.18 39.19 6.45
CA ASP A 326 -6.58 39.58 6.59
C ASP A 326 -7.36 38.70 7.58
N TYR A 327 -6.92 37.46 7.82
CA TYR A 327 -7.54 36.58 8.80
C TYR A 327 -7.48 37.17 10.21
N PHE A 328 -6.41 37.90 10.54
CA PHE A 328 -6.20 38.47 11.88
C PHE A 328 -6.95 39.79 12.09
N THR A 329 -7.38 40.45 11.01
CA THR A 329 -8.11 41.72 11.07
C THR A 329 -9.62 41.52 11.04
N GLU A 330 -10.12 40.33 10.68
CA GLU A 330 -11.53 40.03 10.51
C GLU A 330 -11.99 38.70 11.15
N GLY A 331 -13.30 38.53 11.30
CA GLY A 331 -13.90 37.24 11.70
C GLY A 331 -13.36 36.61 12.99
N LYS A 332 -13.12 35.29 12.94
CA LYS A 332 -12.63 34.48 14.06
C LYS A 332 -11.15 34.69 14.36
N GLY A 333 -10.35 35.26 13.45
CA GLY A 333 -8.91 35.43 13.68
C GLY A 333 -8.57 36.60 14.62
N LYS A 334 -9.49 37.54 14.84
CA LYS A 334 -9.36 38.64 15.82
C LYS A 334 -9.04 38.21 17.26
N ARG A 335 -9.27 36.94 17.60
CA ARG A 335 -8.97 36.37 18.92
C ARG A 335 -7.47 36.13 19.14
N PHE A 336 -6.67 36.15 18.08
CA PHE A 336 -5.23 35.98 18.16
C PHE A 336 -4.58 37.35 18.25
N GLU A 337 -3.78 37.53 19.29
CA GLU A 337 -2.90 38.69 19.40
C GLU A 337 -1.58 38.29 18.78
N LEU A 338 -1.43 38.53 17.47
CA LEU A 338 -0.13 38.36 16.84
C LEU A 338 0.85 39.23 17.62
N PRO A 339 2.00 38.69 18.07
CA PRO A 339 3.12 39.54 18.45
C PRO A 339 3.30 40.51 17.29
N LYS A 340 3.51 41.80 17.58
CA LYS A 340 3.99 42.72 16.54
C LYS A 340 5.23 42.05 15.96
N LEU A 341 5.10 41.40 14.81
CA LEU A 341 6.21 40.84 14.07
C LEU A 341 7.08 42.05 13.84
N ALA A 342 8.17 42.15 14.61
CA ALA A 342 9.09 43.24 14.49
C ALA A 342 9.50 43.27 13.02
N GLU A 343 9.70 44.48 12.50
CA GLU A 343 10.11 44.81 11.14
C GLU A 343 11.50 44.21 10.76
N GLU A 344 11.93 43.11 11.40
CA GLU A 344 13.20 42.41 11.23
C GLU A 344 13.30 41.70 9.86
N GLY A 345 12.17 41.42 9.21
CA GLY A 345 12.15 40.87 7.84
C GLY A 345 12.54 41.89 6.77
N GLN A 346 12.24 43.18 6.97
CA GLN A 346 12.62 44.24 6.01
C GLN A 346 14.08 44.66 6.18
N GLU A 347 14.63 44.61 7.40
CA GLU A 347 16.03 44.96 7.64
C GLU A 347 17.02 43.94 7.03
N ASN A 348 16.62 42.67 6.88
CA ASN A 348 17.45 41.64 6.25
C ASN A 348 17.43 41.69 4.71
N GLU A 349 16.29 42.01 4.07
CA GLU A 349 16.25 42.29 2.63
C GLU A 349 17.09 43.53 2.26
N GLU A 350 17.06 44.57 3.12
CA GLU A 350 17.87 45.78 2.91
C GLU A 350 19.37 45.50 3.10
N LYS A 351 19.76 44.71 4.12
CA LYS A 351 21.17 44.29 4.33
C LYS A 351 21.72 43.36 3.25
N LEU A 352 20.87 42.52 2.63
CA LEU A 352 21.25 41.68 1.49
C LEU A 352 21.37 42.48 0.18
N SER A 353 20.49 43.47 -0.04
CA SER A 353 20.59 44.34 -1.23
C SER A 353 21.80 45.28 -1.19
N VAL A 354 22.20 45.76 0.00
CA VAL A 354 23.38 46.63 0.16
C VAL A 354 24.70 45.86 0.02
N LYS A 355 24.74 44.57 0.35
CA LYS A 355 25.92 43.70 0.12
C LYS A 355 26.06 43.22 -1.33
N ALA A 356 25.00 43.27 -2.13
CA ALA A 356 25.06 42.94 -3.56
C ALA A 356 25.44 44.15 -4.45
N ALA A 357 25.56 45.35 -3.86
CA ALA A 357 25.87 46.60 -4.55
C ALA A 357 27.28 47.16 -4.25
N LEU A 358 28.14 46.38 -3.59
CA LEU A 358 29.58 46.60 -3.38
C LEU A 358 30.36 45.39 -3.88
#